data_AF-A0A3M1YFA8-F1
#
_entry.id   AF-A0A3M1YFA8-F1
#
_cell.length_a   1.000
_cell.length_b   1.000
_cell.length_c   1.000
_cell.angle_alpha   90.00
_cell.angle_beta   90.00
_cell.angle_gamma   90.00
#
_symmetry.space_group_name_H-M   'P 1'
#
loop_
_entity.id
_entity.type
_entity.pdbx_description
1 polymer ?
#
loop_
_entity_poly.entity_id
_entity_poly.type
_entity_poly.pdbx_seq_one_letter_code
_entity_poly.pdbx_strand_id
1 'polypeptide(L)'
;AYHTRAVWPMLVANRHLGQPEITEKARLALGFYAQKIRPDGRVKDWSFAPGAPAFTHTIAYTLRGFLECFLLLSDENRGEEPVPGLSFSTLLQMANPWLERWHEKKGFAGRYAEDGTGDFSFVCPTGNAQLSLFFSRLFQVTKDPKWHEAAGEIFTQTTHYQCLMPFKNRYGALPGSVPFWGPYMRFKYPNWATKFFLDAWLALRETP
;
A
#
# COMPACT_ATOMS: atom_id res chain seq x y z
N ALA A 1 0.14 3.46 11.88
CA ALA A 1 0.91 3.99 10.74
C ALA A 1 0.09 4.10 9.44
N TYR A 2 -0.99 3.33 9.24
CA TYR A 2 -1.79 3.40 8.00
C TYR A 2 -2.39 4.79 7.70
N HIS A 3 -2.52 5.66 8.70
CA HIS A 3 -2.94 7.05 8.54
C HIS A 3 -1.98 7.92 7.70
N THR A 4 -0.77 7.46 7.38
CA THR A 4 0.06 8.12 6.34
C THR A 4 -0.70 8.20 5.01
N ARG A 5 -1.63 7.27 4.74
CA ARG A 5 -2.56 7.34 3.61
C ARG A 5 -3.49 8.56 3.64
N ALA A 6 -3.80 9.09 4.82
CA ALA A 6 -4.61 10.30 5.00
C ALA A 6 -3.76 11.57 5.04
N VAL A 7 -2.50 11.49 5.51
CA VAL A 7 -1.55 12.60 5.42
C VAL A 7 -1.26 12.96 3.96
N TRP A 8 -1.13 11.95 3.09
CA TRP A 8 -0.88 12.16 1.66
C TRP A 8 -1.89 13.13 0.98
N PRO A 9 -3.22 12.88 0.98
CA PRO A 9 -4.15 13.80 0.34
C PRO A 9 -4.20 15.19 0.98
N MET A 10 -3.85 15.35 2.26
CA MET A 10 -3.70 16.68 2.87
C MET A 10 -2.58 17.47 2.18
N LEU A 11 -1.43 16.83 1.92
CA LEU A 11 -0.33 17.44 1.17
C LEU A 11 -0.71 17.74 -0.28
N VAL A 12 -1.42 16.82 -0.94
CA VAL A 12 -1.91 17.06 -2.32
C VAL A 12 -2.83 18.27 -2.36
N ALA A 13 -3.80 18.36 -1.45
CA ALA A 13 -4.69 19.51 -1.38
C ALA A 13 -3.91 20.80 -1.09
N ASN A 14 -2.87 20.74 -0.24
CA ASN A 14 -2.09 21.91 0.10
C ASN A 14 -1.28 22.50 -1.06
N ARG A 15 -0.95 21.71 -2.09
CA ARG A 15 -0.35 22.25 -3.33
C ARG A 15 -1.24 23.29 -4.01
N HIS A 16 -2.55 23.25 -3.77
CA HIS A 16 -3.50 24.23 -4.29
C HIS A 16 -3.85 25.32 -3.26
N LEU A 17 -3.88 24.97 -1.98
CA LEU A 17 -4.26 25.90 -0.91
C LEU A 17 -3.11 26.83 -0.49
N GLY A 18 -1.86 26.39 -0.64
CA GLY A 18 -0.67 27.17 -0.30
C GLY A 18 -0.57 27.53 1.17
N GLN A 19 -1.09 26.70 2.09
CA GLN A 19 -1.13 26.97 3.53
C GLN A 19 0.07 26.31 4.23
N PRO A 20 1.07 27.07 4.72
CA PRO A 20 2.28 26.49 5.31
C PRO A 20 1.99 25.59 6.53
N GLU A 21 0.96 25.92 7.31
CA GLU A 21 0.55 25.16 8.48
C GLU A 21 0.18 23.71 8.12
N ILE A 22 -0.47 23.47 6.97
CA ILE A 22 -0.85 22.12 6.56
C ILE A 22 0.41 21.26 6.31
N THR A 23 1.42 21.82 5.64
CA THR A 23 2.71 21.14 5.42
C THR A 23 3.43 20.88 6.74
N GLU A 24 3.42 21.84 7.68
CA GLU A 24 3.99 21.66 9.01
C GLU A 24 3.31 20.50 9.77
N LYS A 25 1.96 20.50 9.85
CA LYS A 25 1.21 19.43 10.52
C LYS A 25 1.41 18.07 9.83
N ALA A 26 1.51 18.05 8.51
CA ALA A 26 1.80 16.83 7.76
C ALA A 26 3.21 16.30 8.06
N ARG A 27 4.24 17.15 8.15
CA ARG A 27 5.60 16.74 8.57
C ARG A 27 5.61 16.22 10.00
N LEU A 28 4.91 16.87 10.93
CA LEU A 28 4.77 16.38 12.30
C LEU A 28 4.13 14.99 12.36
N ALA A 29 3.01 14.80 11.66
CA ALA A 29 2.33 13.50 11.60
C ALA A 29 3.19 12.43 10.93
N LEU A 30 3.85 12.76 9.82
CA LEU A 30 4.73 11.83 9.10
C LEU A 30 5.94 11.44 9.94
N GLY A 31 6.56 12.39 10.63
CA GLY A 31 7.68 12.16 11.55
C GLY A 31 7.29 11.24 12.71
N PHE A 32 6.10 11.43 13.30
CA PHE A 32 5.56 10.52 14.31
C PHE A 32 5.43 9.08 13.79
N TYR A 33 4.94 8.89 12.56
CA TYR A 33 4.84 7.56 11.99
C TYR A 33 6.20 6.99 11.56
N ALA A 34 7.13 7.82 11.10
CA ALA A 34 8.47 7.40 10.68
C ALA A 34 9.27 6.79 11.84
N GLN A 35 9.09 7.28 13.07
CA GLN A 35 9.68 6.69 14.28
C GLN A 35 9.22 5.25 14.56
N LYS A 36 8.14 4.79 13.91
CA LYS A 36 7.64 3.41 14.03
C LYS A 36 8.25 2.45 13.01
N ILE A 37 9.04 2.94 12.06
CA ILE A 37 9.74 2.13 11.07
C ILE A 37 10.87 1.37 11.78
N ARG A 38 10.92 0.05 11.58
CA ARG A 38 11.91 -0.84 12.17
C ARG A 38 13.08 -1.04 11.20
N PRO A 39 14.27 -1.45 11.71
CA PRO A 39 15.44 -1.76 10.86
C PRO A 39 15.22 -2.89 9.86
N ASP A 40 14.15 -3.68 10.01
CA ASP A 40 13.77 -4.75 9.08
C ASP A 40 12.72 -4.30 8.04
N GLY A 41 12.45 -3.00 7.95
CA GLY A 41 11.48 -2.43 7.00
C GLY A 41 10.01 -2.54 7.43
N ARG A 42 9.70 -3.27 8.50
CA ARG A 42 8.33 -3.32 9.05
C ARG A 42 8.00 -2.05 9.82
N VAL A 43 6.72 -1.78 10.00
CA VAL A 43 6.26 -0.63 10.78
C VAL A 43 5.42 -1.09 11.96
N LYS A 44 5.77 -0.63 13.17
CA LYS A 44 4.98 -0.88 14.37
C LYS A 44 3.59 -0.24 14.24
N ASP A 45 2.54 -0.93 14.69
CA ASP A 45 1.15 -0.46 14.64
C ASP A 45 0.66 -0.01 13.25
N TRP A 46 1.02 -0.72 12.18
CA TRP A 46 0.44 -0.52 10.84
C TRP A 46 -0.86 -1.32 10.59
N SER A 47 -1.45 -1.86 11.65
CA SER A 47 -2.79 -2.45 11.68
C SER A 47 -3.87 -1.41 12.03
N PHE A 48 -5.13 -1.84 12.11
CA PHE A 48 -6.25 -0.97 12.53
C PHE A 48 -6.29 -0.68 14.03
N ALA A 49 -5.65 -1.52 14.85
CA ALA A 49 -5.60 -1.37 16.30
C ALA A 49 -4.19 -1.73 16.80
N PRO A 50 -3.62 -1.01 17.78
CA PRO A 50 -2.29 -1.30 18.31
C PRO A 50 -2.12 -2.78 18.70
N GLY A 51 -0.97 -3.37 18.35
CA GLY A 51 -0.66 -4.78 18.62
C GLY A 51 -1.48 -5.83 17.83
N ALA A 52 -2.50 -5.43 17.06
CA ALA A 52 -3.26 -6.36 16.23
C ALA A 52 -2.48 -6.72 14.95
N PRO A 53 -2.68 -7.92 14.37
CA PRO A 53 -2.15 -8.26 13.06
C PRO A 53 -2.63 -7.27 11.99
N ALA A 54 -1.71 -6.85 11.12
CA ALA A 54 -1.98 -5.89 10.05
C ALA A 54 -2.45 -6.61 8.80
N PHE A 55 -3.62 -6.22 8.28
CA PHE A 55 -4.06 -6.69 6.98
C PHE A 55 -3.09 -6.20 5.89
N THR A 56 -2.89 -6.99 4.86
CA THR A 56 -2.11 -6.60 3.67
C THR A 56 -2.59 -5.24 3.11
N HIS A 57 -3.89 -4.97 3.25
CA HIS A 57 -4.49 -3.67 3.00
C HIS A 57 -3.88 -2.50 3.79
N THR A 58 -3.76 -2.59 5.12
CA THR A 58 -3.24 -1.49 5.95
C THR A 58 -1.73 -1.33 5.82
N ILE A 59 -1.03 -2.43 5.52
CA ILE A 59 0.38 -2.44 5.14
C ILE A 59 0.57 -1.65 3.86
N ALA A 60 -0.18 -1.98 2.80
CA ALA A 60 -0.08 -1.28 1.52
C ALA A 60 -0.43 0.23 1.63
N TYR A 61 -1.43 0.58 2.45
CA TYR A 61 -1.70 1.97 2.82
C TYR A 61 -0.51 2.67 3.47
N THR A 62 0.13 2.00 4.41
CA THR A 62 1.28 2.56 5.12
C THR A 62 2.43 2.81 4.15
N LEU A 63 2.80 1.79 3.36
CA LEU A 63 3.88 1.86 2.36
C LEU A 63 3.65 2.98 1.34
N ARG A 64 2.46 3.01 0.71
CA ARG A 64 2.13 4.02 -0.29
C ARG A 64 2.02 5.41 0.32
N GLY A 65 1.47 5.52 1.53
CA GLY A 65 1.37 6.78 2.26
C GLY A 65 2.73 7.39 2.52
N PHE A 66 3.70 6.61 3.01
CA PHE A 66 5.07 7.09 3.21
C PHE A 66 5.74 7.50 1.90
N LEU A 67 5.66 6.67 0.86
CA LEU A 67 6.27 6.97 -0.43
C LEU A 67 5.76 8.30 -1.00
N GLU A 68 4.45 8.51 -1.02
CA GLU A 68 3.89 9.71 -1.66
C GLU A 68 4.07 10.96 -0.80
N CYS A 69 3.98 10.84 0.53
CA CYS A 69 4.33 11.97 1.39
C CYS A 69 5.79 12.37 1.23
N PHE A 70 6.70 11.39 1.14
CA PHE A 70 8.12 11.64 0.89
C PHE A 70 8.32 12.38 -0.43
N LEU A 71 7.78 11.87 -1.54
CA LEU A 71 7.93 12.49 -2.86
C LEU A 71 7.40 13.94 -2.87
N LEU A 72 6.21 14.16 -2.31
CA LEU A 72 5.60 15.51 -2.28
C LEU A 72 6.43 16.51 -1.48
N LEU A 73 6.95 16.08 -0.31
CA LEU A 73 7.71 16.94 0.59
C LEU A 73 9.16 17.15 0.16
N SER A 74 9.75 16.18 -0.55
CA SER A 74 11.11 16.27 -1.09
C SER A 74 11.19 17.15 -2.33
N ASP A 75 10.13 17.19 -3.16
CA ASP A 75 9.99 18.19 -4.23
C ASP A 75 10.07 19.62 -3.67
N GLU A 76 9.41 19.87 -2.53
CA GLU A 76 9.42 21.17 -1.86
C GLU A 76 10.75 21.47 -1.16
N ASN A 77 11.43 20.44 -0.63
CA ASN A 77 12.63 20.59 0.19
C ASN A 77 13.95 20.48 -0.60
N ARG A 78 13.92 20.65 -1.93
CA ARG A 78 15.09 20.60 -2.83
C ARG A 78 15.97 19.36 -2.63
N GLY A 79 15.36 18.22 -2.30
CA GLY A 79 16.06 16.93 -2.15
C GLY A 79 16.59 16.62 -0.74
N GLU A 80 16.35 17.46 0.27
CA GLU A 80 16.62 17.12 1.67
C GLU A 80 15.58 16.14 2.25
N GLU A 81 15.96 15.40 3.30
CA GLU A 81 15.06 14.50 4.02
C GLU A 81 13.83 15.27 4.54
N PRO A 82 12.60 14.84 4.20
CA PRO A 82 11.41 15.60 4.55
C PRO A 82 11.08 15.52 6.05
N VAL A 83 11.45 14.41 6.70
CA VAL A 83 11.39 14.20 8.15
C VAL A 83 12.55 13.27 8.57
N PRO A 84 13.08 13.37 9.80
CA PRO A 84 14.20 12.54 10.24
C PRO A 84 13.95 11.04 10.07
N GLY A 85 14.91 10.34 9.46
CA GLY A 85 14.87 8.88 9.30
C GLY A 85 13.98 8.39 8.17
N LEU A 86 13.32 9.29 7.43
CA LEU A 86 12.56 8.96 6.22
C LEU A 86 13.31 9.42 4.97
N SER A 87 14.22 8.58 4.50
CA SER A 87 14.91 8.75 3.22
C SER A 87 14.33 7.82 2.15
N PHE A 88 14.78 7.99 0.91
CA PHE A 88 14.39 7.06 -0.15
C PHE A 88 14.92 5.64 0.09
N SER A 89 16.09 5.49 0.72
CA SER A 89 16.60 4.17 1.10
C SER A 89 15.76 3.51 2.18
N THR A 90 15.23 4.28 3.15
CA THR A 90 14.24 3.78 4.12
C THR A 90 12.99 3.24 3.41
N LEU A 91 12.49 3.95 2.39
CA LEU A 91 11.32 3.49 1.62
C LEU A 91 11.59 2.19 0.85
N LEU A 92 12.77 2.05 0.25
CA LEU A 92 13.18 0.81 -0.41
C LEU A 92 13.35 -0.34 0.60
N GLN A 93 13.92 -0.07 1.77
CA GLN A 93 14.03 -1.04 2.86
C GLN A 93 12.65 -1.51 3.34
N MET A 94 11.64 -0.64 3.35
CA MET A 94 10.27 -1.02 3.66
C MET A 94 9.62 -1.85 2.55
N ALA A 95 9.98 -1.62 1.28
CA ALA A 95 9.39 -2.27 0.12
C ALA A 95 10.00 -3.65 -0.20
N ASN A 96 11.33 -3.79 -0.09
CA ASN A 96 12.07 -4.99 -0.50
C ASN A 96 11.57 -6.29 0.15
N PRO A 97 11.24 -6.34 1.46
CA PRO A 97 10.73 -7.57 2.08
C PRO A 97 9.43 -8.08 1.44
N TRP A 98 8.61 -7.18 0.88
CA TRP A 98 7.37 -7.54 0.18
C TRP A 98 7.65 -8.09 -1.22
N LEU A 99 8.67 -7.56 -1.89
CA LEU A 99 9.13 -8.07 -3.18
C LEU A 99 9.75 -9.47 -3.01
N GLU A 100 10.65 -9.64 -2.04
CA GLU A 100 11.28 -10.92 -1.71
C GLU A 100 10.22 -11.98 -1.40
N ARG A 101 9.26 -11.66 -0.53
CA ARG A 101 8.14 -12.54 -0.20
C ARG A 101 7.32 -12.92 -1.43
N TRP A 102 7.10 -11.97 -2.35
CA TRP A 102 6.40 -12.26 -3.59
C TRP A 102 7.17 -13.26 -4.46
N HIS A 103 8.48 -13.08 -4.62
CA HIS A 103 9.31 -14.00 -5.39
C HIS A 103 9.36 -15.41 -4.77
N GLU A 104 9.42 -15.51 -3.45
CA GLU A 104 9.51 -16.80 -2.75
C GLU A 104 8.18 -17.57 -2.70
N LYS A 105 7.07 -16.87 -2.48
CA LYS A 105 5.77 -17.49 -2.16
C LYS A 105 4.74 -17.35 -3.27
N LYS A 106 4.96 -16.45 -4.24
CA LYS A 106 4.01 -16.07 -5.29
C LYS A 106 2.62 -15.77 -4.73
N GLY A 107 2.58 -15.11 -3.57
CA GLY A 107 1.35 -14.81 -2.86
C GLY A 107 1.59 -14.08 -1.54
N PHE A 108 0.58 -13.34 -1.09
CA PHE A 108 0.57 -12.70 0.22
C PHE A 108 -0.50 -13.33 1.12
N ALA A 109 -0.18 -13.47 2.40
CA ALA A 109 -1.16 -13.72 3.44
C ALA A 109 -2.19 -12.58 3.49
N GLY A 110 -3.36 -12.83 4.07
CA GLY A 110 -4.39 -11.80 4.23
C GLY A 110 -4.04 -10.76 5.30
N ARG A 111 -3.24 -11.16 6.30
CA ARG A 111 -2.68 -10.29 7.35
C ARG A 111 -1.38 -10.85 7.91
N TYR A 112 -0.64 -10.02 8.63
CA TYR A 112 0.64 -10.35 9.23
C TYR A 112 0.71 -9.86 10.68
N ALA A 113 1.23 -10.70 11.57
CA ALA A 113 1.58 -10.31 12.93
C ALA A 113 2.83 -9.43 12.96
N GLU A 114 3.14 -8.82 14.11
CA GLU A 114 4.28 -7.91 14.25
C GLU A 114 5.64 -8.57 14.04
N ASP A 115 5.73 -9.88 14.32
CA ASP A 115 6.88 -10.74 14.07
C ASP A 115 7.02 -11.15 12.59
N GLY A 116 6.10 -10.70 11.73
CA GLY A 116 6.11 -10.96 10.29
C GLY A 116 5.43 -12.26 9.87
N THR A 117 4.91 -13.03 10.84
CA THR A 117 4.16 -14.26 10.61
C THR A 117 2.86 -13.96 9.86
N GLY A 118 2.66 -14.62 8.72
CA GLY A 118 1.48 -14.42 7.86
C GLY A 118 0.34 -15.40 8.16
N ASP A 119 -0.89 -14.91 8.13
CA ASP A 119 -2.12 -15.72 8.17
C ASP A 119 -2.59 -16.02 6.74
N PHE A 120 -2.16 -17.17 6.22
CA PHE A 120 -2.46 -17.64 4.86
C PHE A 120 -3.80 -18.38 4.76
N SER A 121 -4.63 -18.40 5.82
CA SER A 121 -5.98 -18.97 5.76
C SER A 121 -6.93 -18.17 4.85
N PHE A 122 -6.54 -16.94 4.50
CA PHE A 122 -7.23 -16.09 3.54
C PHE A 122 -6.25 -15.17 2.81
N VAL A 123 -6.67 -14.66 1.66
CA VAL A 123 -6.04 -13.60 0.89
C VAL A 123 -6.88 -12.33 1.06
N CYS A 124 -6.22 -11.17 1.00
CA CYS A 124 -6.84 -9.86 0.99
C CYS A 124 -6.71 -9.24 -0.43
N PRO A 125 -7.68 -9.43 -1.35
CA PRO A 125 -7.58 -8.92 -2.73
C PRO A 125 -7.40 -7.41 -2.80
N THR A 126 -7.98 -6.68 -1.84
CA THR A 126 -7.75 -5.23 -1.71
C THR A 126 -6.26 -4.92 -1.49
N GLY A 127 -5.61 -5.63 -0.55
CA GLY A 127 -4.20 -5.45 -0.26
C GLY A 127 -3.33 -5.81 -1.46
N ASN A 128 -3.64 -6.90 -2.17
CA ASN A 128 -2.90 -7.29 -3.37
C ASN A 128 -3.01 -6.23 -4.48
N ALA A 129 -4.21 -5.73 -4.78
CA ALA A 129 -4.41 -4.66 -5.75
C ALA A 129 -3.61 -3.40 -5.37
N GLN A 130 -3.57 -3.05 -4.09
CA GLN A 130 -2.80 -1.91 -3.60
C GLN A 130 -1.29 -2.12 -3.67
N LEU A 131 -0.79 -3.33 -3.39
CA LEU A 131 0.63 -3.65 -3.53
C LEU A 131 1.06 -3.64 -4.99
N SER A 132 0.23 -4.15 -5.91
CA SER A 132 0.45 -3.99 -7.35
C SER A 132 0.58 -2.51 -7.73
N LEU A 133 -0.39 -1.69 -7.34
CA LEU A 133 -0.36 -0.24 -7.57
C LEU A 133 0.87 0.45 -6.92
N PHE A 134 1.27 0.02 -5.73
CA PHE A 134 2.46 0.52 -5.02
C PHE A 134 3.74 0.17 -5.78
N PHE A 135 3.89 -1.06 -6.25
CA PHE A 135 5.06 -1.46 -7.04
C PHE A 135 5.09 -0.79 -8.42
N SER A 136 3.96 -0.61 -9.10
CA SER A 136 3.90 0.23 -10.31
C SER A 136 4.41 1.64 -10.04
N ARG A 137 4.10 2.21 -8.88
CA ARG A 137 4.62 3.54 -8.49
C ARG A 137 6.11 3.53 -8.18
N LEU A 138 6.63 2.51 -7.53
CA LEU A 138 8.07 2.37 -7.34
C LEU A 138 8.78 2.28 -8.70
N PHE A 139 8.22 1.55 -9.67
CA PHE A 139 8.76 1.55 -11.03
C PHE A 139 8.74 2.95 -11.66
N GLN A 140 7.64 3.70 -11.55
CA GLN A 140 7.56 5.05 -12.11
C GLN A 140 8.68 5.96 -11.61
N VAL A 141 9.02 5.85 -10.33
CA VAL A 141 10.02 6.68 -9.65
C VAL A 141 11.44 6.17 -9.86
N THR A 142 11.66 4.86 -9.80
CA THR A 142 13.02 4.26 -9.84
C THR A 142 13.47 3.80 -11.22
N LYS A 143 12.52 3.50 -12.12
CA LYS A 143 12.72 2.80 -13.39
C LYS A 143 13.35 1.41 -13.27
N ASP A 144 13.38 0.82 -12.08
CA ASP A 144 13.88 -0.54 -11.85
C ASP A 144 12.80 -1.58 -12.24
N PRO A 145 13.03 -2.41 -13.28
CA PRO A 145 12.01 -3.27 -13.88
C PRO A 145 11.46 -4.32 -12.92
N LYS A 146 12.18 -4.70 -11.86
CA LYS A 146 11.72 -5.70 -10.88
C LYS A 146 10.40 -5.28 -10.23
N TRP A 147 10.17 -3.98 -10.05
CA TRP A 147 8.94 -3.45 -9.48
C TRP A 147 7.77 -3.59 -10.46
N HIS A 148 8.00 -3.34 -11.74
CA HIS A 148 6.96 -3.48 -12.76
C HIS A 148 6.56 -4.94 -12.96
N GLU A 149 7.54 -5.84 -13.01
CA GLU A 149 7.32 -7.28 -13.12
C GLU A 149 6.46 -7.79 -11.96
N ALA A 150 6.87 -7.52 -10.71
CA ALA A 150 6.10 -7.92 -9.54
C ALA A 150 4.69 -7.29 -9.52
N ALA A 151 4.56 -6.01 -9.92
CA ALA A 151 3.26 -5.37 -10.01
C ALA A 151 2.30 -6.08 -10.97
N GLY A 152 2.80 -6.49 -12.15
CA GLY A 152 2.04 -7.22 -13.16
C GLY A 152 1.65 -8.63 -12.72
N GLU A 153 2.56 -9.36 -12.09
CA GLU A 153 2.28 -10.69 -11.54
C GLU A 153 1.22 -10.63 -10.42
N ILE A 154 1.33 -9.69 -9.48
CA ILE A 154 0.36 -9.48 -8.39
C ILE A 154 -1.01 -9.11 -8.95
N PHE A 155 -1.05 -8.21 -9.94
CA PHE A 155 -2.29 -7.83 -10.60
C PHE A 155 -2.96 -9.04 -11.26
N THR A 156 -2.18 -9.81 -12.02
CA THR A 156 -2.66 -11.03 -12.68
C THR A 156 -3.20 -12.04 -11.68
N GLN A 157 -2.55 -12.25 -10.54
CA GLN A 157 -3.14 -13.10 -9.49
C GLN A 157 -4.46 -12.51 -8.96
N THR A 158 -4.53 -11.19 -8.78
CA THR A 158 -5.71 -10.53 -8.22
C THR A 158 -6.93 -10.61 -9.14
N THR A 159 -6.76 -10.66 -10.46
CA THR A 159 -7.87 -10.80 -11.42
C THR A 159 -8.66 -12.08 -11.19
N HIS A 160 -8.02 -13.15 -10.71
CA HIS A 160 -8.64 -14.45 -10.46
C HIS A 160 -9.66 -14.42 -9.31
N TYR A 161 -9.64 -13.38 -8.47
CA TYR A 161 -10.59 -13.22 -7.36
C TYR A 161 -11.83 -12.42 -7.75
N GLN A 162 -11.91 -11.92 -8.99
CA GLN A 162 -13.04 -11.15 -9.46
C GLN A 162 -14.30 -12.01 -9.57
N CYS A 163 -15.43 -11.51 -9.07
CA CYS A 163 -16.72 -12.18 -9.23
C CYS A 163 -17.23 -11.99 -10.66
N LEU A 164 -17.15 -13.04 -11.48
CA LEU A 164 -17.66 -13.05 -12.86
C LEU A 164 -19.00 -13.78 -13.00
N MET A 165 -19.63 -14.13 -11.88
CA MET A 165 -20.98 -14.72 -11.87
C MET A 165 -22.02 -13.70 -12.35
N PRO A 166 -23.09 -14.12 -13.06
CA PRO A 166 -24.05 -13.25 -13.74
C PRO A 166 -25.02 -12.52 -12.80
N PHE A 167 -24.58 -12.12 -11.61
CA PHE A 167 -25.35 -11.29 -10.68
C PHE A 167 -25.04 -9.82 -10.94
N LYS A 168 -26.01 -9.08 -11.51
CA LYS A 168 -25.86 -7.68 -11.94
C LYS A 168 -25.15 -6.77 -10.92
N ASN A 169 -25.43 -6.93 -9.63
CA ASN A 169 -24.88 -6.06 -8.58
C ASN A 169 -23.51 -6.51 -8.02
N ARG A 170 -22.97 -7.63 -8.49
CA ARG A 170 -21.69 -8.20 -8.04
C ARG A 170 -20.73 -8.52 -9.18
N TYR A 171 -21.17 -8.42 -10.44
CA TYR A 171 -20.35 -8.66 -11.60
C TYR A 171 -19.16 -7.69 -11.62
N GLY A 172 -17.94 -8.22 -11.65
CA GLY A 172 -16.71 -7.46 -11.60
C GLY A 172 -16.23 -7.08 -10.19
N ALA A 173 -17.00 -7.40 -9.13
CA ALA A 173 -16.63 -7.05 -7.76
C ALA A 173 -15.50 -7.94 -7.23
N LEU A 174 -14.61 -7.36 -6.43
CA LEU A 174 -13.60 -8.10 -5.67
C LEU A 174 -14.07 -8.30 -4.23
N PRO A 175 -14.01 -9.53 -3.69
CA PRO A 175 -14.41 -9.77 -2.31
C PRO A 175 -13.40 -9.15 -1.34
N GLY A 176 -13.87 -8.88 -0.12
CA GLY A 176 -12.99 -8.48 0.98
C GLY A 176 -11.93 -9.52 1.27
N SER A 177 -12.34 -10.78 1.40
CA SER A 177 -11.44 -11.91 1.65
C SER A 177 -11.66 -13.02 0.63
N VAL A 178 -10.60 -13.79 0.39
CA VAL A 178 -10.67 -15.09 -0.30
C VAL A 178 -10.08 -16.15 0.63
N PRO A 179 -10.87 -17.10 1.16
CA PRO A 179 -12.28 -17.34 0.87
C PRO A 179 -13.19 -16.20 1.39
N PHE A 180 -14.42 -16.13 0.88
CA PHE A 180 -15.37 -15.02 1.12
C PHE A 180 -15.74 -14.79 2.60
N TRP A 181 -15.59 -15.84 3.43
CA TRP A 181 -15.80 -15.81 4.89
C TRP A 181 -14.55 -15.39 5.69
N GLY A 182 -13.43 -15.09 5.02
CA GLY A 182 -12.22 -14.62 5.66
C GLY A 182 -12.42 -13.32 6.46
N PRO A 183 -11.49 -12.99 7.36
CA PRO A 183 -11.68 -11.95 8.38
C PRO A 183 -11.69 -10.52 7.84
N TYR A 184 -11.07 -10.21 6.69
CA TYR A 184 -11.11 -8.87 6.13
C TYR A 184 -12.40 -8.65 5.34
N MET A 185 -13.25 -7.70 5.79
CA MET A 185 -14.52 -7.39 5.15
C MET A 185 -15.34 -8.66 4.84
N ARG A 186 -15.45 -9.53 5.85
CA ARG A 186 -16.15 -10.82 5.80
C ARG A 186 -17.53 -10.68 5.16
N PHE A 187 -17.84 -11.56 4.19
CA PHE A 187 -19.10 -11.58 3.45
C PHE A 187 -19.46 -10.26 2.73
N LYS A 188 -18.47 -9.42 2.40
CA LYS A 188 -18.68 -8.13 1.75
C LYS A 188 -17.81 -8.01 0.49
N TYR A 189 -18.33 -7.20 -0.44
CA TYR A 189 -17.60 -6.68 -1.60
C TYR A 189 -17.34 -5.19 -1.35
N PRO A 190 -16.19 -4.81 -0.75
CA PRO A 190 -15.88 -3.41 -0.55
C PRO A 190 -15.66 -2.70 -1.89
N ASN A 191 -16.31 -1.55 -2.10
CA ASN A 191 -16.15 -0.75 -3.32
C ASN A 191 -14.69 -0.35 -3.58
N TRP A 192 -13.91 -0.12 -2.53
CA TRP A 192 -12.50 0.25 -2.65
C TRP A 192 -11.63 -0.89 -3.19
N ALA A 193 -12.01 -2.17 -3.06
CA ALA A 193 -11.26 -3.26 -3.68
C ALA A 193 -11.26 -3.12 -5.20
N THR A 194 -12.44 -2.96 -5.80
CA THR A 194 -12.59 -2.73 -7.24
C THR A 194 -11.93 -1.42 -7.67
N LYS A 195 -12.02 -0.35 -6.85
CA LYS A 195 -11.33 0.91 -7.12
C LYS A 195 -9.81 0.72 -7.23
N PHE A 196 -9.17 0.11 -6.23
CA PHE A 196 -7.71 -0.10 -6.26
C PHE A 196 -7.28 -1.07 -7.35
N PHE A 197 -8.13 -2.04 -7.71
CA PHE A 197 -7.87 -2.93 -8.83
C PHE A 197 -7.85 -2.18 -10.17
N LEU A 198 -8.81 -1.29 -10.40
CA LEU A 198 -8.83 -0.43 -11.59
C LEU A 198 -7.65 0.54 -11.61
N ASP A 199 -7.29 1.12 -10.46
CA ASP A 199 -6.09 1.96 -10.37
C ASP A 199 -4.82 1.18 -10.74
N ALA A 200 -4.66 -0.04 -10.23
CA ALA A 200 -3.51 -0.89 -10.51
C ALA A 200 -3.42 -1.23 -12.00
N TRP A 201 -4.55 -1.56 -12.62
CA TRP A 201 -4.63 -1.79 -14.07
C TRP A 201 -4.22 -0.56 -14.87
N LEU A 202 -4.75 0.62 -14.53
CA LEU A 202 -4.38 1.88 -15.18
C LEU A 202 -2.87 2.16 -15.04
N ALA A 203 -2.34 2.04 -13.82
CA ALA A 203 -0.93 2.28 -13.54
C ALA A 203 0.00 1.35 -14.33
N LEU A 204 -0.36 0.07 -14.49
CA LEU A 204 0.41 -0.88 -15.30
C LEU A 204 0.39 -0.52 -16.79
N ARG A 205 -0.72 0.02 -17.31
CA ARG A 205 -0.83 0.42 -18.72
C ARG A 205 -0.07 1.71 -19.05
N GLU A 206 0.05 2.62 -18.10
CA GLU A 206 0.75 3.90 -18.26
C GLU A 206 2.27 3.76 -18.11
N THR A 207 2.75 2.58 -17.73
CA THR A 207 4.17 2.26 -17.57
C THR A 207 4.58 1.15 -18.53
N PRO A 208 4.79 1.44 -19.83
CA PRO A 208 5.26 0.46 -20.80
C PRO A 208 6.70 0.01 -20.53
#